data_AF-A0A016S9C9-F1
#
_entry.id   AF-A0A016S9C9-F1
#
_cell.length_a   1.000
_cell.length_b   1.000
_cell.length_c   1.000
_cell.angle_alpha   90.00
_cell.angle_beta   90.00
_cell.angle_gamma   90.00
#
_symmetry.space_group_name_H-M   'P 1'
#
loop_
_entity.id
_entity.type
_entity.pdbx_description
1 polymer ?
#
loop_
_entity_poly.entity_id
_entity_poly.type
_entity_poly.pdbx_seq_one_letter_code
_entity_poly.pdbx_strand_id
1 'polypeptide(L)'
;MTMTIYEIECLACHAQYTGETGRPLSVRVNEHIASKKRESLITPLGKHRKEDHGGFDFKVKCTILAYETQTSARKALEAFWISKRNPRMNGRNEHLAITSDLMPFLSLCEL
;
A
#
# COMPACT_ATOMS: atom_id res chain seq x y z
N MET A 1 1.45 16.10 -12.96
CA MET A 1 1.61 15.54 -11.60
C MET A 1 1.54 14.02 -11.73
N THR A 2 2.59 13.29 -11.39
CA THR A 2 2.67 11.83 -11.58
C THR A 2 1.93 11.10 -10.47
N MET A 3 0.80 10.50 -10.80
CA MET A 3 -0.01 9.68 -9.90
C MET A 3 0.53 8.25 -9.93
N THR A 4 0.64 7.61 -8.76
CA THR A 4 1.49 6.42 -8.59
C THR A 4 0.80 5.35 -7.77
N ILE A 5 1.04 4.10 -8.15
CA ILE A 5 0.90 2.94 -7.26
C ILE A 5 2.29 2.64 -6.70
N TYR A 6 2.39 2.41 -5.41
CA TYR A 6 3.65 2.20 -4.71
C TYR A 6 3.56 1.09 -3.68
N GLU A 7 4.72 0.54 -3.33
CA GLU A 7 4.91 -0.41 -2.25
C GLU A 7 5.80 0.20 -1.17
N ILE A 8 5.47 -0.04 0.10
CA ILE A 8 6.33 0.23 1.25
C ILE A 8 6.70 -1.10 1.89
N GLU A 9 7.99 -1.35 2.02
CA GLU A 9 8.56 -2.53 2.66
C GLU A 9 9.14 -2.16 4.03
N CYS A 10 8.78 -2.91 5.07
CA CYS A 10 9.45 -2.89 6.36
C CYS A 10 10.80 -3.62 6.24
N LEU A 11 11.91 -2.92 6.44
CA LEU A 11 13.25 -3.51 6.31
C LEU A 11 13.67 -4.37 7.51
N ALA A 12 12.84 -4.48 8.55
CA ALA A 12 13.09 -5.35 9.69
C ALA A 12 12.50 -6.75 9.50
N CYS A 13 11.33 -6.86 8.86
CA CYS A 13 10.63 -8.14 8.71
C CYS A 13 10.11 -8.44 7.29
N HIS A 14 10.38 -7.56 6.33
CA HIS A 14 9.93 -7.65 4.93
C HIS A 14 8.41 -7.70 4.77
N ALA A 15 7.64 -7.24 5.76
CA ALA A 15 6.22 -6.99 5.56
C ALA A 15 6.04 -5.85 4.54
N GLN A 16 5.07 -6.01 3.65
CA GLN A 16 4.79 -5.07 2.57
C GLN A 16 3.43 -4.41 2.77
N TYR A 17 3.32 -3.16 2.30
CA TYR A 17 2.09 -2.38 2.15
C TYR A 17 2.03 -1.87 0.71
N THR A 18 0.90 -2.04 0.03
CA THR A 18 0.63 -1.48 -1.29
C THR A 18 -0.39 -0.36 -1.16
N GLY A 19 -0.14 0.77 -1.82
CA GLY A 19 -1.06 1.90 -1.84
C GLY A 19 -1.04 2.69 -3.15
N GLU A 20 -2.10 3.44 -3.43
CA GLU A 20 -2.13 4.46 -4.48
C GLU A 20 -2.09 5.90 -3.96
N THR A 21 -1.70 6.82 -4.84
CA THR A 21 -1.93 8.24 -4.58
C THR A 21 -2.11 9.04 -5.87
N GLY A 22 -3.12 9.92 -5.85
CA GLY A 22 -3.28 11.02 -6.80
C GLY A 22 -2.45 12.28 -6.45
N ARG A 23 -1.73 12.27 -5.33
CA ARG A 23 -0.87 13.37 -4.83
C ARG A 23 0.60 13.03 -5.08
N PRO A 24 1.55 13.98 -4.94
CA PRO A 24 2.96 13.65 -4.98
C PRO A 24 3.31 12.56 -3.96
N LEU A 25 4.00 11.51 -4.41
CA LEU A 25 4.35 10.35 -3.59
C LEU A 25 5.08 10.73 -2.29
N SER A 26 5.96 11.71 -2.34
CA SER A 26 6.70 12.22 -1.18
C SER A 26 5.78 12.67 -0.04
N VAL A 27 4.66 13.29 -0.37
CA VAL A 27 3.67 13.74 0.61
C VAL A 27 2.99 12.54 1.28
N ARG A 28 2.58 11.55 0.49
CA ARG A 28 1.92 10.34 1.01
C ARG A 28 2.87 9.50 1.87
N VAL A 29 4.13 9.37 1.46
CA VAL A 29 5.16 8.69 2.25
C VAL A 29 5.39 9.42 3.57
N ASN A 30 5.47 10.75 3.57
CA ASN A 30 5.64 11.52 4.81
C ASN A 30 4.47 11.32 5.79
N GLU A 31 3.23 11.25 5.31
CA GLU A 31 2.06 10.93 6.13
C GLU A 31 2.16 9.54 6.78
N HIS A 32 2.63 8.55 6.02
CA HIS A 32 2.88 7.20 6.53
C HIS A 32 3.97 7.20 7.61
N ILE A 33 5.08 7.90 7.39
CA ILE A 33 6.16 8.04 8.39
C ILE A 33 5.67 8.75 9.65
N ALA A 34 4.90 9.83 9.52
CA ALA A 34 4.32 10.54 10.66
C ALA A 34 3.35 9.66 11.46
N SER A 35 2.59 8.80 10.81
CA SER A 35 1.64 7.89 11.47
C SER A 35 2.34 6.68 12.11
N LYS A 36 3.41 6.17 11.48
CA LYS A 36 4.36 5.21 12.08
C LYS A 36 4.96 5.74 13.38
N LYS A 37 5.45 6.99 13.38
CA LYS A 37 6.01 7.64 14.58
C LYS A 37 5.01 7.72 15.72
N ARG A 38 3.73 7.95 15.41
CA ARG A 38 2.62 8.02 16.37
C ARG A 38 2.05 6.67 16.78
N GLU A 39 2.55 5.55 16.23
CA GLU A 39 2.04 4.19 16.51
C GLU A 39 0.53 4.07 16.27
N SER A 40 0.03 4.77 15.25
CA SER A 40 -1.40 4.86 14.99
C SER A 40 -1.97 3.52 14.52
N LEU A 41 -2.85 2.91 15.32
CA LEU A 41 -3.49 1.62 15.05
C LEU A 41 -4.44 1.62 13.85
N ILE A 42 -4.84 2.79 13.37
CA ILE A 42 -5.71 2.93 12.17
C ILE A 42 -4.91 2.94 10.87
N THR A 43 -3.60 3.22 10.93
CA THR A 43 -2.74 3.28 9.73
C THR A 43 -1.88 2.03 9.62
N PRO A 44 -1.64 1.51 8.41
CA PRO A 44 -0.86 0.29 8.18
C PRO A 44 0.49 0.27 8.92
N LEU A 45 1.32 1.30 8.74
CA LEU A 45 2.65 1.34 9.35
C LEU A 45 2.61 1.57 10.87
N GLY A 46 1.65 2.37 11.36
CA GLY A 46 1.50 2.62 12.79
C GLY A 46 1.05 1.36 13.54
N LYS A 47 0.07 0.66 12.99
CA LYS A 47 -0.40 -0.64 13.48
C LYS A 47 0.71 -1.68 13.45
N HIS A 48 1.39 -1.82 12.31
CA HIS A 48 2.53 -2.72 12.14
C HIS A 48 3.63 -2.47 13.19
N ARG A 49 3.99 -1.19 13.42
CA ARG A 49 4.96 -0.84 14.47
C ARG A 49 4.52 -1.33 15.85
N LYS A 50 3.25 -1.12 16.18
CA LYS A 50 2.72 -1.43 17.51
C LYS A 50 2.58 -2.93 17.75
N GLU A 51 2.02 -3.64 16.78
CA GLU A 51 1.62 -5.04 16.91
C GLU A 51 2.75 -6.01 16.57
N ASP A 52 3.50 -5.77 15.48
CA ASP A 52 4.53 -6.71 15.00
C ASP A 52 5.93 -6.38 15.52
N HIS A 53 6.15 -5.14 15.95
CA HIS A 53 7.44 -4.66 16.45
C HIS A 53 7.38 -4.16 17.90
N GLY A 54 6.27 -4.35 18.62
CA GLY A 54 6.17 -3.96 20.04
C GLY A 54 6.45 -2.47 20.30
N GLY A 55 6.28 -1.60 19.30
CA GLY A 55 6.61 -0.18 19.37
C GLY A 55 8.05 0.17 18.96
N PHE A 56 8.94 -0.79 18.71
CA PHE A 56 10.29 -0.49 18.21
C PHE A 56 10.24 0.10 16.80
N ASP A 57 11.10 1.08 16.53
CA ASP A 57 11.14 1.74 15.23
C ASP A 57 11.79 0.86 14.16
N PHE A 58 11.38 1.03 12.90
CA PHE A 58 11.93 0.30 11.75
C PHE A 58 12.16 1.21 10.53
N LYS A 59 13.15 0.86 9.71
CA LYS A 59 13.40 1.52 8.42
C LYS A 59 12.42 1.00 7.37
N VAL A 60 12.10 1.84 6.40
CA VAL A 60 11.25 1.48 5.27
C VAL A 60 11.92 1.76 3.95
N LYS A 61 11.60 0.95 2.93
CA LYS A 61 11.90 1.22 1.53
C LYS A 61 10.59 1.48 0.79
N CYS A 62 10.57 2.51 -0.07
CA CYS A 62 9.43 2.80 -0.93
C CYS A 62 9.82 2.57 -2.38
N THR A 63 9.00 1.81 -3.11
CA THR A 63 9.21 1.46 -4.51
C THR A 63 7.98 1.85 -5.31
N ILE A 64 8.15 2.50 -6.46
CA ILE A 64 7.05 2.76 -7.39
C ILE A 64 6.80 1.50 -8.19
N LEU A 65 5.55 1.03 -8.20
CA LEU A 65 5.12 -0.14 -8.97
C LEU A 65 4.67 0.26 -10.37
N ALA A 66 3.91 1.36 -10.48
CA ALA A 66 3.40 1.87 -11.75
C ALA A 66 2.96 3.34 -11.63
N TYR A 67 2.84 3.99 -12.79
CA TYR A 67 2.25 5.33 -12.95
C TYR A 67 0.91 5.21 -13.66
N GLU A 68 -0.14 5.80 -13.11
CA GLU A 68 -1.49 5.78 -13.71
C GLU A 68 -2.28 7.03 -13.30
N THR A 69 -2.64 7.86 -14.27
CA THR A 69 -3.32 9.14 -14.04
C THR A 69 -4.82 8.98 -13.84
N GLN A 70 -5.45 7.98 -14.46
CA GLN A 70 -6.87 7.71 -14.28
C GLN A 70 -7.13 7.11 -12.91
N THR A 71 -7.94 7.78 -12.10
CA THR A 71 -8.22 7.36 -10.72
C THR A 71 -8.86 5.97 -10.64
N SER A 72 -9.79 5.64 -11.54
CA SER A 72 -10.42 4.32 -11.58
C SER A 72 -9.41 3.22 -11.90
N ALA A 73 -8.60 3.40 -12.94
CA ALA A 73 -7.56 2.44 -13.33
C ALA A 73 -6.49 2.28 -12.23
N ARG A 74 -6.06 3.39 -11.60
CA ARG A 74 -5.07 3.36 -10.53
C ARG A 74 -5.56 2.59 -9.30
N LYS A 75 -6.82 2.80 -8.89
CA LYS A 75 -7.45 2.05 -7.80
C LYS A 75 -7.64 0.57 -8.14
N ALA A 76 -8.02 0.26 -9.39
CA ALA A 76 -8.09 -1.11 -9.87
C ALA A 76 -6.72 -1.81 -9.82
N LEU A 77 -5.64 -1.13 -10.24
CA LEU A 77 -4.27 -1.64 -10.18
C LEU A 77 -3.79 -1.85 -8.74
N GLU A 78 -4.04 -0.90 -7.83
CA GLU A 78 -3.75 -1.06 -6.40
C GLU A 78 -4.41 -2.32 -5.85
N ALA A 79 -5.71 -2.47 -6.09
CA ALA A 79 -6.47 -3.60 -5.61
C ALA A 79 -6.00 -4.93 -6.24
N PHE A 80 -5.65 -4.93 -7.53
CA PHE A 80 -5.03 -6.07 -8.19
C PHE A 80 -3.69 -6.47 -7.53
N TRP A 81 -2.80 -5.51 -7.27
CA TRP A 81 -1.53 -5.79 -6.60
C TRP A 81 -1.74 -6.35 -5.19
N ILE A 82 -2.70 -5.81 -4.44
CA ILE A 82 -3.07 -6.30 -3.10
C ILE A 82 -3.60 -7.74 -3.20
N SER A 83 -4.51 -8.02 -4.14
CA SER A 83 -5.08 -9.35 -4.34
C SER A 83 -4.01 -10.38 -4.75
N LYS A 84 -3.12 -10.02 -5.68
CA LYS A 84 -2.07 -10.90 -6.19
C LYS A 84 -0.96 -11.17 -5.17
N ARG A 85 -0.53 -10.15 -4.43
CA ARG A 85 0.62 -10.26 -3.50
C ARG A 85 0.22 -10.56 -2.06
N ASN A 86 -1.04 -10.34 -1.69
CA ASN A 86 -1.56 -10.43 -0.32
C ASN A 86 -0.62 -9.79 0.74
N PRO A 87 -0.25 -8.51 0.57
CA PRO A 87 0.74 -7.83 1.41
C PRO A 87 0.29 -7.77 2.87
N ARG A 88 1.17 -8.19 3.79
CA ARG A 88 0.84 -8.37 5.22
C ARG A 88 0.38 -7.10 5.94
N MET A 89 0.82 -5.92 5.53
CA MET A 89 0.44 -4.66 6.19
C MET A 89 -0.88 -4.08 5.66
N ASN A 90 -1.42 -4.54 4.52
CA ASN A 90 -2.74 -4.09 4.06
C ASN A 90 -3.84 -4.73 4.90
N GLY A 91 -4.77 -3.91 5.38
CA GLY A 91 -5.93 -4.39 6.11
C GLY A 91 -6.94 -5.10 5.20
N ARG A 92 -7.76 -6.00 5.77
CA ARG A 92 -8.85 -6.69 5.04
C ARG A 92 -9.85 -5.72 4.38
N ASN A 93 -10.02 -4.52 4.94
CA ASN A 93 -10.90 -3.49 4.39
C ASN A 93 -10.31 -2.75 3.18
N GLU A 94 -8.97 -2.76 3.02
CA GLU A 94 -8.28 -2.19 1.85
C GLU A 94 -8.34 -3.13 0.63
N HIS A 95 -8.85 -4.36 0.82
CA HIS A 95 -8.96 -5.41 -0.19
C HIS A 95 -10.21 -5.26 -1.10
N LEU A 96 -11.13 -4.32 -0.82
CA LEU A 96 -12.49 -4.30 -1.37
C LEU A 96 -12.74 -3.29 -2.51
N ALA A 97 -11.69 -2.78 -3.18
CA ALA A 97 -11.85 -1.82 -4.29
C ALA A 97 -11.92 -2.46 -5.69
N ILE A 98 -12.06 -3.79 -5.79
CA ILE A 98 -12.37 -4.45 -7.06
C ILE A 98 -13.89 -4.63 -7.09
N THR A 99 -14.57 -3.97 -8.03
CA THR A 99 -15.94 -4.35 -8.37
C THR A 99 -15.92 -5.83 -8.75
N SER A 100 -16.87 -6.65 -8.31
CA SER A 100 -16.87 -8.09 -8.65
C SER A 100 -16.71 -8.36 -10.15
N ASP A 101 -17.08 -7.38 -10.97
CA ASP A 101 -16.98 -7.37 -12.42
C ASP A 101 -15.54 -7.35 -12.95
N LEU A 102 -14.57 -6.82 -12.20
CA LEU A 102 -13.16 -6.75 -12.61
C LEU A 102 -12.33 -7.94 -12.15
N MET A 103 -12.81 -8.72 -11.17
CA MET A 103 -12.13 -9.93 -10.66
C MET A 103 -11.77 -10.95 -11.76
N PRO A 104 -12.63 -11.24 -12.76
CA PRO A 104 -12.31 -12.20 -13.82
C PRO A 104 -11.14 -11.77 -14.73
N PHE A 105 -10.86 -10.46 -14.82
CA PHE A 105 -9.84 -9.92 -15.72
C PHE A 105 -8.45 -9.84 -15.06
N LEU A 106 -8.35 -10.06 -13.75
CA LEU A 106 -7.07 -10.04 -13.03
C LEU A 106 -6.07 -11.09 -13.56
N SER A 107 -6.56 -12.24 -14.02
CA SER A 107 -5.73 -13.28 -14.64
C SER A 107 -5.08 -12.85 -15.97
N LEU A 108 -5.58 -11.80 -16.60
CA LEU A 108 -5.07 -11.27 -17.87
C LEU A 108 -3.98 -10.19 -17.68
N CYS A 109 -3.81 -9.68 -16.46
CA CYS A 109 -2.77 -8.72 -16.15
C CYS A 109 -1.45 -9.46 -15.85
N GLU A 110 -0.62 -9.67 -16.88
CA GLU A 110 0.74 -10.22 -16.77
C GLU A 110 1.70 -9.22 -16.10
N LEU A 111 1.52 -8.96 -14.81
CA LEU A 111 2.30 -7.99 -14.01
C LEU A 111 3.15 -8.64 -12.91
#